data_AF-A0A1Y5N5T8-F1
#
_entry.id   AF-A0A1Y5N5T8-F1
#
_cell.length_a   1.000
_cell.length_b   1.000
_cell.length_c   1.000
_cell.angle_alpha   90.00
_cell.angle_beta   90.00
_cell.angle_gamma   90.00
#
_symmetry.space_group_name_H-M   'P 1'
#
loop_
_entity.id
_entity.type
_entity.pdbx_description
1 polymer ?
#
loop_
_entity_poly.entity_id
_entity_poly.type
_entity_poly.pdbx_seq_one_letter_code
_entity_poly.pdbx_strand_id
1 'polypeptide(L)'
;DKYIYLVKRSNLKCTMIDIPEDAIGRVDSNGKLTKPEYAEIYDEVDRNKNTLKSRLFNGEWNICAGILGDRRSFSSATVLNNSGFKTRARQAVFLAAQLGEVDALKVLARYFSSSSYISGSNKDLQAKIKFENLFKNPPLDEYGMMPYLDEIVGSYFVMDFNRGGVVINPTGSMHRVLRELVEDEGKLLDPRDLDANETTREEFVAYVKKELPEYAEIFSEKGYPANYEDRDIDLYIDSTLLESKIMSLTPPEGYPNAPYYNTPEELTRLYEAGKLDKKLNPLTPVMYRESFPEDLRAKILSYAKEHNIKD
;
A
#
# COMPACT_ATOMS: atom_id res chain seq x y z
N ASP A 1 -10.08 -17.24 11.20
CA ASP A 1 -9.17 -16.50 12.09
C ASP A 1 -7.89 -16.01 11.44
N LYS A 2 -7.06 -16.86 10.81
CA LYS A 2 -5.82 -16.41 10.14
C LYS A 2 -6.05 -15.30 9.09
N TYR A 3 -7.13 -15.38 8.31
CA TYR A 3 -7.54 -14.31 7.38
C TYR A 3 -7.70 -12.96 8.09
N ILE A 4 -8.55 -12.92 9.13
CA ILE A 4 -8.87 -11.74 9.93
C ILE A 4 -7.58 -11.16 10.53
N TYR A 5 -6.72 -12.04 11.05
CA TYR A 5 -5.42 -11.66 11.58
C TYR A 5 -4.56 -10.94 10.54
N LEU A 6 -4.42 -11.50 9.34
CA LEU A 6 -3.59 -10.92 8.28
C LEU A 6 -4.14 -9.58 7.79
N VAL A 7 -5.47 -9.45 7.66
CA VAL A 7 -6.11 -8.17 7.35
C VAL A 7 -5.81 -7.13 8.44
N LYS A 8 -5.99 -7.47 9.72
CA LYS A 8 -5.69 -6.57 10.83
C LYS A 8 -4.22 -6.20 10.92
N ARG A 9 -3.31 -7.17 10.76
CA ARG A 9 -1.84 -6.94 10.73
C ARG A 9 -1.43 -6.05 9.56
N SER A 10 -2.09 -6.18 8.41
CA SER A 10 -1.85 -5.28 7.29
C SER A 10 -2.19 -3.84 7.69
N ASN A 11 -3.23 -3.66 8.52
CA ASN A 11 -3.83 -2.38 8.91
C ASN A 11 -4.42 -1.59 7.73
N LEU A 12 -4.67 -2.25 6.58
CA LEU A 12 -5.61 -1.74 5.57
C LEU A 12 -6.98 -1.51 6.20
N LYS A 13 -7.57 -0.36 5.88
CA LYS A 13 -8.93 0.02 6.25
C LYS A 13 -9.73 0.31 4.99
N CYS A 14 -11.00 -0.07 4.99
CA CYS A 14 -11.95 0.35 3.96
C CYS A 14 -12.23 1.85 4.15
N THR A 15 -12.23 2.59 3.04
CA THR A 15 -12.46 4.05 3.01
C THR A 15 -13.84 4.40 2.48
N MET A 16 -14.49 3.45 1.81
CA MET A 16 -15.80 3.62 1.18
C MET A 16 -16.93 3.54 2.19
N ILE A 17 -16.85 2.56 3.09
CA ILE A 17 -17.82 2.32 4.16
C ILE A 17 -17.09 1.88 5.43
N ASP A 18 -17.72 2.07 6.58
CA ASP A 18 -17.20 1.51 7.83
C ASP A 18 -17.46 0.00 7.85
N ILE A 19 -16.42 -0.78 8.16
CA ILE A 19 -16.51 -2.24 8.26
C ILE A 19 -16.25 -2.62 9.72
N PRO A 20 -17.27 -3.11 10.43
CA PRO A 20 -17.10 -3.65 11.78
C PRO A 20 -16.03 -4.74 11.82
N GLU A 21 -15.22 -4.78 12.89
CA GLU A 21 -14.13 -5.76 12.98
C GLU A 21 -14.62 -7.22 12.93
N ASP A 22 -15.83 -7.46 13.40
CA ASP A 22 -16.49 -8.75 13.41
C ASP A 22 -17.14 -9.13 12.07
N ALA A 23 -17.22 -8.20 11.11
CA ALA A 23 -17.60 -8.44 9.73
C ALA A 23 -16.42 -8.86 8.83
N ILE A 24 -15.17 -8.68 9.28
CA ILE A 24 -13.96 -9.03 8.49
C ILE A 24 -13.94 -10.53 8.16
N GLY A 25 -13.77 -10.86 6.87
CA GLY A 25 -13.56 -12.22 6.38
C GLY A 25 -14.65 -13.24 6.77
N ARG A 26 -15.91 -12.81 6.93
CA ARG A 26 -17.03 -13.69 7.31
C ARG A 26 -17.63 -14.46 6.14
N VAL A 27 -16.79 -15.02 5.27
CA VAL A 27 -17.22 -15.89 4.16
C VAL A 27 -16.66 -17.30 4.32
N ASP A 28 -17.40 -18.29 3.83
CA ASP A 28 -16.92 -19.67 3.73
C ASP A 28 -15.98 -19.85 2.51
N SER A 29 -15.49 -21.06 2.30
CA SER A 29 -14.59 -21.39 1.17
C SER A 29 -15.23 -21.19 -0.21
N ASN A 30 -16.57 -21.10 -0.28
CA ASN A 30 -17.32 -20.84 -1.51
C ASN A 30 -17.66 -19.35 -1.66
N GLY A 31 -17.21 -18.49 -0.73
CA GLY A 31 -17.52 -17.06 -0.72
C GLY A 31 -18.89 -16.71 -0.13
N LYS A 32 -19.59 -17.66 0.49
CA LYS A 32 -20.91 -17.41 1.08
C LYS A 32 -20.77 -16.79 2.46
N LEU A 33 -21.54 -15.71 2.71
CA LEU A 33 -21.61 -15.04 4.00
C LEU A 33 -22.02 -16.02 5.12
N THR A 34 -21.25 -16.02 6.20
CA THR A 34 -21.43 -16.87 7.39
C THR A 34 -22.14 -16.15 8.54
N LYS A 35 -22.25 -14.82 8.46
CA LYS A 35 -22.92 -13.96 9.43
C LYS A 35 -23.97 -13.08 8.74
N PRO A 36 -25.23 -13.52 8.65
CA PRO A 36 -26.28 -12.84 7.90
C PRO A 36 -26.56 -11.41 8.36
N GLU A 37 -26.23 -11.07 9.61
CA GLU A 37 -26.37 -9.71 10.14
C GLU A 37 -25.55 -8.64 9.39
N TYR A 38 -24.51 -9.04 8.63
CA TYR A 38 -23.72 -8.12 7.79
C TYR A 38 -24.10 -8.17 6.30
N ALA A 39 -25.21 -8.80 5.92
CA ALA A 39 -25.59 -8.96 4.51
C ALA A 39 -25.61 -7.63 3.74
N GLU A 40 -26.14 -6.56 4.35
CA GLU A 40 -26.21 -5.24 3.71
C GLU A 40 -24.83 -4.68 3.35
N ILE A 41 -23.84 -4.81 4.25
CA ILE A 41 -22.46 -4.36 4.01
C ILE A 41 -21.82 -5.14 2.86
N TYR A 42 -21.98 -6.47 2.88
CA TYR A 42 -21.45 -7.34 1.83
C TYR A 42 -22.06 -7.04 0.47
N ASP A 43 -23.39 -6.89 0.42
CA ASP A 43 -24.11 -6.60 -0.81
C ASP A 43 -23.73 -5.22 -1.36
N GLU A 44 -23.57 -4.20 -0.51
CA GLU A 44 -23.14 -2.86 -0.93
C GLU A 44 -21.74 -2.88 -1.53
N VAL A 45 -20.79 -3.58 -0.90
CA VAL A 45 -19.44 -3.71 -1.45
C VAL A 45 -19.46 -4.49 -2.77
N ASP A 46 -20.18 -5.60 -2.84
CA ASP A 46 -20.21 -6.45 -4.04
C ASP A 46 -20.81 -5.72 -5.26
N ARG A 47 -21.88 -4.93 -5.05
CA ARG A 47 -22.47 -4.08 -6.09
C ARG A 47 -21.49 -3.03 -6.63
N ASN A 48 -20.59 -2.52 -5.79
CA ASN A 48 -19.74 -1.39 -6.12
C ASN A 48 -18.30 -1.75 -6.50
N LYS A 49 -17.79 -2.95 -6.19
CA LYS A 49 -16.38 -3.35 -6.46
C LYS A 49 -15.98 -3.31 -7.93
N ASN A 50 -16.95 -3.32 -8.84
CA ASN A 50 -16.74 -3.19 -10.29
C ASN A 50 -17.17 -1.81 -10.84
N THR A 51 -17.29 -0.78 -9.99
CA THR A 51 -17.65 0.56 -10.40
C THR A 51 -16.70 1.10 -11.48
N LEU A 52 -17.27 1.84 -12.43
CA LEU A 52 -16.55 2.54 -13.49
C LEU A 52 -16.35 4.03 -13.20
N LYS A 53 -16.69 4.49 -11.98
CA LYS A 53 -16.60 5.90 -11.58
C LYS A 53 -15.18 6.46 -11.75
N SER A 54 -14.18 5.77 -11.20
CA SER A 54 -12.77 6.00 -11.51
C SER A 54 -11.92 4.83 -11.02
N ARG A 55 -10.64 4.83 -11.39
CA ARG A 55 -9.66 3.86 -10.88
C ARG A 55 -9.46 3.95 -9.37
N LEU A 56 -9.56 5.16 -8.78
CA LEU A 56 -9.47 5.35 -7.34
C LEU A 56 -10.64 4.65 -6.64
N PHE A 57 -11.88 4.96 -7.05
CA PHE A 57 -13.08 4.33 -6.49
C PHE A 57 -13.08 2.82 -6.68
N ASN A 58 -12.74 2.34 -7.88
CA ASN A 58 -12.66 0.91 -8.16
C ASN A 58 -11.66 0.21 -7.24
N GLY A 59 -10.46 0.80 -7.07
CA GLY A 59 -9.44 0.26 -6.18
C GLY A 59 -9.87 0.22 -4.72
N GLU A 60 -10.49 1.29 -4.23
CA GLU A 60 -10.94 1.38 -2.82
C GLU A 60 -12.08 0.41 -2.52
N TRP A 61 -13.06 0.25 -3.41
CA TRP A 61 -14.09 -0.77 -3.23
C TRP A 61 -13.50 -2.19 -3.26
N ASN A 62 -12.48 -2.43 -4.07
CA ASN A 62 -11.77 -3.70 -4.08
C ASN A 62 -10.99 -3.95 -2.77
N ILE A 63 -10.45 -2.92 -2.12
CA ILE A 63 -9.90 -3.05 -0.76
C ILE A 63 -11.00 -3.45 0.23
N CYS A 64 -12.19 -2.83 0.15
CA CYS A 64 -13.32 -3.19 1.02
C CYS A 64 -13.77 -4.64 0.80
N ALA A 65 -13.88 -5.09 -0.47
CA ALA A 65 -14.23 -6.47 -0.81
C ALA A 65 -13.18 -7.46 -0.29
N GLY A 66 -11.91 -7.10 -0.42
CA GLY A 66 -10.80 -7.82 0.20
C GLY A 66 -10.98 -7.95 1.71
N ILE A 67 -11.22 -6.86 2.43
CA ILE A 67 -11.42 -6.92 3.90
C ILE A 67 -12.57 -7.86 4.29
N LEU A 68 -13.62 -7.92 3.47
CA LEU A 68 -14.79 -8.78 3.68
C LEU A 68 -14.57 -10.26 3.29
N GLY A 69 -13.43 -10.62 2.70
CA GLY A 69 -13.09 -12.02 2.41
C GLY A 69 -12.76 -12.33 0.96
N ASP A 70 -13.01 -11.41 0.03
CA ASP A 70 -12.68 -11.58 -1.39
C ASP A 70 -11.19 -11.29 -1.63
N ARG A 71 -10.33 -12.26 -1.28
CA ARG A 71 -8.87 -12.11 -1.42
C ARG A 71 -8.42 -11.73 -2.85
N ARG A 72 -9.19 -12.07 -3.90
CA ARG A 72 -8.90 -11.66 -5.28
C ARG A 72 -9.07 -10.17 -5.47
N SER A 73 -10.06 -9.56 -4.81
CA SER A 73 -10.25 -8.11 -4.87
C SER A 73 -9.05 -7.33 -4.34
N PHE A 74 -8.29 -7.83 -3.35
CA PHE A 74 -7.03 -7.17 -2.97
C PHE A 74 -6.02 -7.11 -4.13
N SER A 75 -5.93 -8.15 -4.96
CA SER A 75 -5.11 -8.11 -6.19
C SER A 75 -5.66 -7.11 -7.20
N SER A 76 -6.99 -7.06 -7.38
CA SER A 76 -7.66 -6.10 -8.28
C SER A 76 -7.44 -4.64 -7.85
N ALA A 77 -7.26 -4.39 -6.55
CA ALA A 77 -6.89 -3.07 -6.03
C ALA A 77 -5.52 -2.56 -6.53
N THR A 78 -4.73 -3.39 -7.25
CA THR A 78 -3.55 -2.94 -8.00
C THR A 78 -3.82 -1.77 -8.94
N VAL A 79 -5.07 -1.55 -9.35
CA VAL A 79 -5.49 -0.41 -10.17
C VAL A 79 -5.15 0.94 -9.51
N LEU A 80 -5.01 0.98 -8.18
CA LEU A 80 -4.55 2.15 -7.41
C LEU A 80 -3.12 2.59 -7.78
N ASN A 81 -2.30 1.74 -8.42
CA ASN A 81 -1.02 2.21 -8.97
C ASN A 81 -1.19 3.26 -10.06
N ASN A 82 -2.38 3.39 -10.66
CA ASN A 82 -2.68 4.46 -11.60
C ASN A 82 -3.04 5.79 -10.90
N SER A 83 -3.21 5.78 -9.58
CA SER A 83 -3.32 6.97 -8.74
C SER A 83 -2.01 7.20 -7.97
N GLY A 84 -2.01 8.14 -7.04
CA GLY A 84 -0.88 8.52 -6.20
C GLY A 84 -0.55 7.56 -5.07
N PHE A 85 -1.49 6.70 -4.68
CA PHE A 85 -1.42 5.91 -3.44
C PHE A 85 -0.66 4.59 -3.65
N LYS A 86 0.63 4.69 -3.96
CA LYS A 86 1.51 3.56 -4.28
C LYS A 86 1.64 2.59 -3.12
N THR A 87 1.79 3.13 -1.91
CA THR A 87 1.92 2.34 -0.68
C THR A 87 0.66 1.51 -0.44
N ARG A 88 -0.51 2.12 -0.65
CA ARG A 88 -1.81 1.47 -0.49
C ARG A 88 -2.02 0.34 -1.50
N ALA A 89 -1.68 0.58 -2.77
CA ALA A 89 -1.72 -0.44 -3.81
C ALA A 89 -0.77 -1.61 -3.52
N ARG A 90 0.47 -1.31 -3.07
CA ARG A 90 1.48 -2.30 -2.69
C ARG A 90 0.97 -3.18 -1.56
N GLN A 91 0.44 -2.56 -0.51
CA GLN A 91 -0.07 -3.25 0.66
C GLN A 91 -1.23 -4.19 0.32
N ALA A 92 -2.16 -3.77 -0.54
CA ALA A 92 -3.27 -4.61 -0.99
C ALA A 92 -2.75 -5.85 -1.74
N VAL A 93 -1.90 -5.68 -2.74
CA VAL A 93 -1.35 -6.81 -3.51
C VAL A 93 -0.47 -7.71 -2.63
N PHE A 94 0.29 -7.15 -1.70
CA PHE A 94 1.09 -7.91 -0.75
C PHE A 94 0.22 -8.77 0.16
N LEU A 95 -0.86 -8.21 0.68
CA LEU A 95 -1.84 -8.94 1.49
C LEU A 95 -2.55 -10.01 0.67
N ALA A 96 -2.92 -9.73 -0.59
CA ALA A 96 -3.52 -10.72 -1.49
C ALA A 96 -2.62 -11.96 -1.63
N ALA A 97 -1.32 -11.74 -1.87
CA ALA A 97 -0.33 -12.80 -1.91
C ALA A 97 -0.35 -13.60 -0.59
N GLN A 98 -0.22 -12.92 0.56
CA GLN A 98 -0.23 -13.58 1.86
C GLN A 98 -1.49 -14.42 2.12
N LEU A 99 -2.65 -13.98 1.62
CA LEU A 99 -3.93 -14.68 1.70
C LEU A 99 -4.09 -15.81 0.68
N GLY A 100 -3.04 -16.14 -0.08
CA GLY A 100 -3.01 -17.27 -1.00
C GLY A 100 -3.39 -16.94 -2.44
N GLU A 101 -3.59 -15.67 -2.81
CA GLU A 101 -3.72 -15.30 -4.23
C GLU A 101 -2.34 -15.29 -4.89
N VAL A 102 -1.88 -16.47 -5.30
CA VAL A 102 -0.52 -16.70 -5.81
C VAL A 102 -0.19 -15.79 -7.00
N ASP A 103 -1.16 -15.46 -7.86
CA ASP A 103 -0.95 -14.54 -8.98
C ASP A 103 -0.55 -13.11 -8.55
N ALA A 104 -0.85 -12.70 -7.31
CA ALA A 104 -0.36 -11.44 -6.76
C ALA A 104 1.18 -11.38 -6.72
N LEU A 105 1.87 -12.53 -6.58
CA LEU A 105 3.34 -12.58 -6.65
C LEU A 105 3.87 -12.15 -8.02
N LYS A 106 3.16 -12.45 -9.12
CA LYS A 106 3.52 -11.95 -10.46
C LYS A 106 3.41 -10.43 -10.53
N VAL A 107 2.36 -9.88 -9.91
CA VAL A 107 2.15 -8.42 -9.84
C VAL A 107 3.30 -7.78 -9.03
N LEU A 108 3.65 -8.34 -7.87
CA LEU A 108 4.77 -7.87 -7.06
C LEU A 108 6.11 -7.98 -7.78
N ALA A 109 6.34 -9.02 -8.60
CA ALA A 109 7.54 -9.13 -9.44
C ALA A 109 7.61 -8.04 -10.51
N ARG A 110 6.47 -7.71 -11.15
CA ARG A 110 6.38 -6.63 -12.14
C ARG A 110 6.70 -5.26 -11.55
N TYR A 111 6.40 -5.04 -10.27
CA TYR A 111 6.73 -3.80 -9.58
C TYR A 111 8.24 -3.55 -9.56
N PHE A 112 9.11 -4.55 -9.65
CA PHE A 112 10.56 -4.33 -9.71
C PHE A 112 11.13 -4.40 -11.13
N SER A 113 10.27 -4.30 -12.14
CA SER A 113 10.71 -4.35 -13.54
C SER A 113 9.91 -3.42 -14.45
N SER A 114 8.82 -3.89 -15.04
CA SER A 114 8.06 -3.12 -16.04
C SER A 114 7.10 -2.10 -15.43
N SER A 115 7.01 -2.02 -14.10
CA SER A 115 6.09 -1.11 -13.41
C SER A 115 6.71 -0.46 -12.17
N SER A 116 8.04 -0.35 -12.11
CA SER A 116 8.84 0.28 -11.04
C SER A 116 8.24 1.58 -10.55
N TYR A 117 8.43 2.67 -11.27
CA TYR A 117 7.96 3.98 -10.81
C TYR A 117 6.44 4.07 -10.70
N ILE A 118 5.70 3.41 -11.60
CA ILE A 118 4.22 3.40 -11.57
C ILE A 118 3.69 2.78 -10.26
N SER A 119 4.42 1.83 -9.67
CA SER A 119 4.12 1.22 -8.38
C SER A 119 4.89 1.83 -7.20
N GLY A 120 5.61 2.93 -7.42
CA GLY A 120 6.49 3.53 -6.42
C GLY A 120 7.73 2.69 -6.07
N SER A 121 8.08 1.68 -6.85
CA SER A 121 9.28 0.84 -6.69
C SER A 121 10.44 1.32 -7.58
N ASN A 122 11.64 0.74 -7.45
CA ASN A 122 12.75 0.90 -8.40
C ASN A 122 12.97 -0.39 -9.21
N LYS A 123 13.81 -0.34 -10.24
CA LYS A 123 14.20 -1.55 -10.97
C LYS A 123 15.14 -2.38 -10.10
N ASP A 124 14.68 -3.56 -9.69
CA ASP A 124 15.47 -4.50 -8.89
C ASP A 124 15.25 -5.93 -9.39
N LEU A 125 16.21 -6.43 -10.16
CA LEU A 125 16.16 -7.78 -10.72
C LEU A 125 16.20 -8.85 -9.63
N GLN A 126 16.88 -8.61 -8.51
CA GLN A 126 16.94 -9.58 -7.41
C GLN A 126 15.59 -9.69 -6.71
N ALA A 127 14.94 -8.56 -6.41
CA ALA A 127 13.59 -8.55 -5.87
C ALA A 127 12.59 -9.22 -6.82
N LYS A 128 12.65 -8.90 -8.12
CA LYS A 128 11.84 -9.57 -9.14
C LYS A 128 12.00 -11.09 -9.10
N ILE A 129 13.24 -11.58 -9.14
CA ILE A 129 13.53 -13.02 -9.13
C ILE A 129 13.02 -13.69 -7.84
N LYS A 130 13.15 -13.03 -6.68
CA LYS A 130 12.58 -13.53 -5.42
C LYS A 130 11.08 -13.78 -5.54
N PHE A 131 10.31 -12.80 -6.03
CA PHE A 131 8.87 -12.96 -6.23
C PHE A 131 8.51 -14.00 -7.30
N GLU A 132 9.27 -14.10 -8.39
CA GLU A 132 9.08 -15.13 -9.41
C GLU A 132 9.36 -16.55 -8.89
N ASN A 133 10.36 -16.71 -8.02
CA ASN A 133 10.67 -17.98 -7.38
C ASN A 133 9.57 -18.38 -6.39
N LEU A 134 9.05 -17.43 -5.61
CA LEU A 134 7.90 -17.67 -4.75
C LEU A 134 6.65 -18.03 -5.56
N PHE A 135 6.44 -17.41 -6.71
CA PHE A 135 5.31 -17.76 -7.58
C PHE A 135 5.42 -19.21 -8.07
N LYS A 136 6.63 -19.68 -8.42
CA LYS A 136 6.86 -21.05 -8.88
C LYS A 136 6.63 -22.08 -7.77
N ASN A 137 7.08 -21.77 -6.54
CA ASN A 137 7.01 -22.65 -5.39
C ASN A 137 6.46 -21.90 -4.16
N PRO A 138 5.15 -21.58 -4.12
CA PRO A 138 4.58 -20.80 -3.02
C PRO A 138 4.53 -21.63 -1.73
N PRO A 139 5.08 -21.13 -0.61
CA PRO A 139 5.04 -21.85 0.67
C PRO A 139 3.66 -21.70 1.32
N LEU A 140 2.63 -22.33 0.76
CA LEU A 140 1.28 -22.29 1.31
C LEU A 140 1.17 -23.23 2.51
N ASP A 141 0.47 -22.79 3.56
CA ASP A 141 0.10 -23.62 4.71
C ASP A 141 -1.14 -24.48 4.45
N GLU A 142 -1.60 -25.20 5.47
CA GLU A 142 -2.81 -26.05 5.40
C GLU A 142 -4.09 -25.27 5.04
N TYR A 143 -4.12 -23.95 5.24
CA TYR A 143 -5.23 -23.06 4.90
C TYR A 143 -5.05 -22.40 3.52
N GLY A 144 -3.99 -22.73 2.79
CA GLY A 144 -3.67 -22.14 1.49
C GLY A 144 -3.17 -20.69 1.58
N MET A 145 -2.63 -20.26 2.72
CA MET A 145 -2.07 -18.92 2.95
C MET A 145 -0.56 -18.98 3.11
N MET A 146 0.15 -17.92 2.71
CA MET A 146 1.60 -17.86 2.93
C MET A 146 1.95 -17.44 4.37
N PRO A 147 3.17 -17.75 4.85
CA PRO A 147 3.78 -17.11 6.01
C PRO A 147 3.91 -15.59 5.85
N TYR A 148 4.55 -14.92 6.81
CA TYR A 148 4.82 -13.49 6.70
C TYR A 148 5.72 -13.21 5.52
N LEU A 149 5.13 -12.70 4.44
CA LEU A 149 5.85 -12.51 3.19
C LEU A 149 6.99 -11.51 3.38
N ASP A 150 6.82 -10.52 4.25
CA ASP A 150 7.86 -9.55 4.63
C ASP A 150 9.07 -10.20 5.29
N GLU A 151 8.91 -11.32 6.00
CA GLU A 151 10.02 -12.09 6.56
C GLU A 151 10.73 -12.95 5.52
N ILE A 152 10.06 -13.28 4.41
CA ILE A 152 10.62 -14.08 3.32
C ILE A 152 11.39 -13.19 2.33
N VAL A 153 10.79 -12.06 1.92
CA VAL A 153 11.36 -11.21 0.85
C VAL A 153 12.05 -9.96 1.39
N GLY A 154 11.83 -9.60 2.65
CA GLY A 154 12.25 -8.34 3.26
C GLY A 154 11.24 -7.21 3.04
N SER A 155 11.54 -6.05 3.63
CA SER A 155 10.79 -4.82 3.40
C SER A 155 11.32 -4.08 2.17
N TYR A 156 10.40 -3.56 1.35
CA TYR A 156 10.73 -2.76 0.17
C TYR A 156 10.14 -1.37 0.30
N PHE A 157 10.99 -0.35 0.21
CA PHE A 157 10.57 1.03 0.32
C PHE A 157 9.80 1.51 -0.91
N VAL A 158 8.66 2.13 -0.65
CA VAL A 158 7.76 2.66 -1.68
C VAL A 158 7.91 4.18 -1.72
N MET A 159 8.22 4.69 -2.91
CA MET A 159 8.16 6.10 -3.23
C MET A 159 6.71 6.49 -3.41
N ASP A 160 6.13 7.07 -2.35
CA ASP A 160 4.78 7.60 -2.33
C ASP A 160 4.86 9.02 -1.75
N PHE A 161 4.36 9.98 -2.52
CA PHE A 161 4.41 11.39 -2.14
C PHE A 161 3.25 11.75 -1.21
N ASN A 162 2.20 10.94 -1.16
CA ASN A 162 1.04 11.15 -0.29
C ASN A 162 1.35 10.52 1.08
N ARG A 163 1.90 11.32 1.98
CA ARG A 163 2.35 10.90 3.32
C ARG A 163 2.19 12.00 4.35
N GLY A 164 2.23 11.63 5.63
CA GLY A 164 2.21 12.61 6.74
C GLY A 164 0.90 13.41 6.84
N GLY A 165 -0.23 12.81 6.45
CA GLY A 165 -1.54 13.47 6.47
C GLY A 165 -1.79 14.40 5.27
N VAL A 166 -0.88 14.45 4.29
CA VAL A 166 -0.98 15.37 3.14
C VAL A 166 -1.08 14.59 1.83
N VAL A 167 -2.13 14.87 1.06
CA VAL A 167 -2.27 14.42 -0.34
C VAL A 167 -1.64 15.49 -1.24
N ILE A 168 -0.54 15.15 -1.90
CA ILE A 168 0.23 16.09 -2.75
C ILE A 168 0.35 15.62 -4.20
N ASN A 169 0.10 14.34 -4.49
CA ASN A 169 0.13 13.85 -5.86
C ASN A 169 -0.86 12.70 -5.99
N PRO A 170 -2.18 12.96 -5.88
CA PRO A 170 -3.19 11.90 -5.90
C PRO A 170 -3.34 11.24 -7.26
N THR A 171 -2.89 11.88 -8.34
CA THR A 171 -2.97 11.36 -9.71
C THR A 171 -1.76 10.48 -10.09
N GLY A 172 -0.72 10.46 -9.25
CA GLY A 172 0.53 9.77 -9.54
C GLY A 172 1.27 10.33 -10.77
N SER A 173 1.05 11.60 -11.12
CA SER A 173 1.67 12.27 -12.27
C SER A 173 3.17 12.38 -12.14
N MET A 174 3.66 12.82 -10.97
CA MET A 174 5.10 12.90 -10.70
C MET A 174 5.83 11.56 -10.90
N HIS A 175 5.19 10.43 -10.56
CA HIS A 175 5.80 9.11 -10.78
C HIS A 175 6.04 8.80 -12.27
N ARG A 176 5.16 9.27 -13.16
CA ARG A 176 5.32 9.10 -14.61
C ARG A 176 6.49 9.93 -15.13
N VAL A 177 6.60 11.17 -14.67
CA VAL A 177 7.71 12.07 -15.03
C VAL A 177 9.04 11.52 -14.52
N LEU A 178 9.10 11.09 -13.25
CA LEU A 178 10.31 10.49 -12.69
C LEU A 178 10.70 9.20 -13.43
N ARG A 179 9.73 8.40 -13.85
CA ARG A 179 9.97 7.21 -14.67
C ARG A 179 10.67 7.57 -15.98
N GLU A 180 10.20 8.59 -16.69
CA GLU A 180 10.82 9.04 -17.94
C GLU A 180 12.25 9.56 -17.69
N LEU A 181 12.43 10.43 -16.69
CA LEU A 181 13.73 11.02 -16.37
C LEU A 181 14.78 9.99 -15.95
N VAL A 182 14.38 8.98 -15.19
CA VAL A 182 15.29 7.95 -14.68
C VAL A 182 15.47 6.79 -15.66
N GLU A 183 14.38 6.26 -16.21
CA GLU A 183 14.45 5.03 -16.99
C GLU A 183 14.68 5.23 -18.49
N ASP A 184 14.20 6.34 -19.07
CA ASP A 184 14.30 6.59 -20.50
C ASP A 184 15.42 7.58 -20.83
N GLU A 185 15.51 8.67 -20.07
CA GLU A 185 16.44 9.76 -20.36
C GLU A 185 17.77 9.66 -19.60
N GLY A 186 17.80 8.96 -18.46
CA GLY A 186 18.98 8.85 -17.59
C GLY A 186 19.46 10.19 -17.02
N LYS A 187 18.56 11.19 -16.91
CA LYS A 187 18.88 12.53 -16.37
C LYS A 187 18.91 12.57 -14.85
N LEU A 188 18.24 11.62 -14.20
CA LEU A 188 18.25 11.42 -12.76
C LEU A 188 18.56 9.95 -12.48
N LEU A 189 19.14 9.67 -11.31
CA LEU A 189 19.33 8.31 -10.82
C LEU A 189 18.29 8.00 -9.74
N ASP A 190 17.71 6.80 -9.72
CA ASP A 190 16.81 6.42 -8.63
C ASP A 190 17.63 6.37 -7.33
N PRO A 191 17.19 7.03 -6.25
CA PRO A 191 17.97 7.11 -5.01
C PRO A 191 18.15 5.75 -4.32
N ARG A 192 17.39 4.71 -4.72
CA ARG A 192 17.45 3.32 -4.23
C ARG A 192 18.38 2.43 -5.05
N ASP A 193 18.88 2.89 -6.19
CA ASP A 193 19.76 2.08 -7.03
C ASP A 193 21.13 1.88 -6.36
N LEU A 194 21.81 0.78 -6.69
CA LEU A 194 23.06 0.36 -6.04
C LEU A 194 24.22 1.33 -6.28
N ASP A 195 24.19 2.05 -7.38
CA ASP A 195 25.16 3.07 -7.77
C ASP A 195 24.78 4.49 -7.29
N ALA A 196 23.64 4.64 -6.63
CA ALA A 196 23.27 5.90 -6.00
C ALA A 196 24.17 6.22 -4.79
N ASN A 197 24.63 7.46 -4.71
CA ASN A 197 25.44 8.01 -3.64
C ASN A 197 24.81 9.30 -3.10
N GLU A 198 25.40 9.89 -2.06
CA GLU A 198 24.88 11.11 -1.42
C GLU A 198 24.58 12.22 -2.44
N THR A 199 25.50 12.49 -3.37
CA THR A 199 25.32 13.54 -4.40
C THR A 199 24.11 13.26 -5.27
N THR A 200 24.00 12.06 -5.85
CA THR A 200 22.89 11.74 -6.75
C THR A 200 21.55 11.65 -6.03
N ARG A 201 21.54 11.23 -4.76
CA ARG A 201 20.34 11.25 -3.92
C ARG A 201 19.89 12.68 -3.60
N GLU A 202 20.81 13.57 -3.27
CA GLU A 202 20.50 14.98 -3.03
C GLU A 202 20.01 15.68 -4.31
N GLU A 203 20.59 15.36 -5.47
CA GLU A 203 20.09 15.83 -6.78
C GLU A 203 18.64 15.38 -7.03
N PHE A 204 18.35 14.09 -6.80
CA PHE A 204 17.00 13.55 -6.94
C PHE A 204 16.03 14.22 -5.97
N VAL A 205 16.39 14.35 -4.68
CA VAL A 205 15.57 14.98 -3.65
C VAL A 205 15.34 16.46 -3.95
N ALA A 206 16.36 17.17 -4.44
CA ALA A 206 16.25 18.57 -4.83
C ALA A 206 15.28 18.74 -6.02
N TYR A 207 15.38 17.87 -7.02
CA TYR A 207 14.44 17.85 -8.15
C TYR A 207 13.01 17.62 -7.67
N VAL A 208 12.78 16.56 -6.86
CA VAL A 208 11.45 16.26 -6.33
C VAL A 208 10.91 17.44 -5.51
N LYS A 209 11.69 18.03 -4.60
CA LYS A 209 11.24 19.16 -3.78
C LYS A 209 10.87 20.39 -4.60
N LYS A 210 11.60 20.64 -5.69
CA LYS A 210 11.35 21.76 -6.59
C LYS A 210 10.08 21.56 -7.41
N GLU A 211 9.88 20.38 -7.96
CA GLU A 211 8.84 20.13 -8.97
C GLU A 211 7.54 19.57 -8.38
N LEU A 212 7.59 18.83 -7.26
CA LEU A 212 6.41 18.21 -6.64
C LEU A 212 5.25 19.18 -6.37
N PRO A 213 5.46 20.45 -5.95
CA PRO A 213 4.37 21.41 -5.78
C PRO A 213 3.54 21.65 -7.05
N GLU A 214 4.14 21.54 -8.25
CA GLU A 214 3.43 21.71 -9.53
C GLU A 214 2.48 20.54 -9.84
N TYR A 215 2.66 19.40 -9.17
CA TYR A 215 1.83 18.22 -9.30
C TYR A 215 0.79 18.08 -8.17
N ALA A 216 0.79 19.02 -7.23
CA ALA A 216 -0.22 19.13 -6.19
C ALA A 216 -1.57 19.55 -6.77
N GLU A 217 -2.64 19.06 -6.16
CA GLU A 217 -3.96 19.60 -6.48
C GLU A 217 -4.01 21.07 -6.09
N ILE A 218 -4.36 21.91 -7.06
CA ILE A 218 -4.29 23.36 -6.94
C ILE A 218 -5.57 23.86 -6.26
N PHE A 219 -5.67 23.65 -4.94
CA PHE A 219 -6.78 24.21 -4.13
C PHE A 219 -6.73 25.75 -4.02
N SER A 220 -5.67 26.40 -4.53
CA SER A 220 -5.52 27.85 -4.54
C SER A 220 -6.21 28.55 -5.73
N GLU A 221 -6.65 27.80 -6.75
CA GLU A 221 -7.42 28.40 -7.84
C GLU A 221 -8.86 28.70 -7.40
N LYS A 222 -9.37 29.87 -7.79
CA LYS A 222 -10.67 30.40 -7.31
C LYS A 222 -11.89 29.76 -8.01
N GLY A 223 -11.70 28.70 -8.78
CA GLY A 223 -12.77 27.99 -9.50
C GLY A 223 -12.23 26.81 -10.29
N TYR A 224 -13.13 25.92 -10.72
CA TYR A 224 -12.78 24.80 -11.59
C TYR A 224 -12.42 25.28 -13.00
N PRO A 225 -11.59 24.52 -13.75
CA PRO A 225 -11.29 24.86 -15.13
C PRO A 225 -12.56 25.04 -15.96
N ALA A 226 -12.59 26.09 -16.80
CA ALA A 226 -13.78 26.43 -17.59
C ALA A 226 -14.20 25.32 -18.59
N ASN A 227 -13.32 24.34 -18.85
CA ASN A 227 -13.56 23.20 -19.72
C ASN A 227 -14.08 21.96 -18.98
N TYR A 228 -14.34 22.03 -17.67
CA TYR A 228 -14.94 20.92 -16.92
C TYR A 228 -16.45 20.88 -17.14
N GLU A 229 -16.98 19.70 -17.42
CA GLU A 229 -18.41 19.43 -17.38
C GLU A 229 -18.86 19.15 -15.93
N ASP A 230 -20.16 19.20 -15.64
CA ASP A 230 -20.70 18.93 -14.30
C ASP A 230 -20.20 17.59 -13.74
N ARG A 231 -20.11 16.54 -14.59
CA ARG A 231 -19.59 15.23 -14.18
C ARG A 231 -18.12 15.26 -13.77
N ASP A 232 -17.32 16.15 -14.37
CA ASP A 232 -15.90 16.25 -14.09
C ASP A 232 -15.72 16.94 -12.73
N ILE A 233 -16.56 17.93 -12.44
CA ILE A 233 -16.64 18.60 -11.14
C ILE A 233 -17.08 17.62 -10.05
N ASP A 234 -18.16 16.86 -10.28
CA ASP A 234 -18.64 15.84 -9.34
C ASP A 234 -17.57 14.79 -9.04
N LEU A 235 -16.93 14.27 -10.08
CA LEU A 235 -15.87 13.29 -9.92
C LEU A 235 -14.66 13.87 -9.18
N TYR A 236 -14.30 15.12 -9.46
CA TYR A 236 -13.22 15.81 -8.75
C TYR A 236 -13.53 15.92 -7.26
N ILE A 237 -14.70 16.47 -6.89
CA ILE A 237 -15.14 16.61 -5.50
C ILE A 237 -15.13 15.25 -4.79
N ASP A 238 -15.74 14.24 -5.40
CA ASP A 238 -15.81 12.91 -4.84
C ASP A 238 -14.42 12.28 -4.66
N SER A 239 -13.51 12.49 -5.61
CA SER A 239 -12.12 11.99 -5.53
C SER A 239 -11.37 12.69 -4.41
N THR A 240 -11.41 14.02 -4.32
CA THR A 240 -10.77 14.78 -3.22
C THR A 240 -11.25 14.33 -1.84
N LEU A 241 -12.56 14.05 -1.69
CA LEU A 241 -13.11 13.51 -0.44
C LEU A 241 -12.58 12.11 -0.14
N LEU A 242 -12.51 11.23 -1.13
CA LEU A 242 -11.99 9.88 -0.98
C LEU A 242 -10.49 9.89 -0.64
N GLU A 243 -9.72 10.74 -1.31
CA GLU A 243 -8.29 10.94 -1.08
C GLU A 243 -8.00 11.41 0.34
N SER A 244 -8.79 12.38 0.82
CA SER A 244 -8.72 12.87 2.20
C SER A 244 -9.03 11.77 3.22
N LYS A 245 -10.05 10.94 2.95
CA LYS A 245 -10.38 9.77 3.78
C LYS A 245 -9.25 8.74 3.79
N ILE A 246 -8.71 8.39 2.63
CA ILE A 246 -7.55 7.49 2.50
C ILE A 246 -6.40 8.02 3.37
N MET A 247 -6.08 9.30 3.25
CA MET A 247 -4.98 9.92 3.98
C MET A 247 -5.23 9.91 5.50
N SER A 248 -6.45 10.19 5.95
CA SER A 248 -6.81 10.14 7.37
C SER A 248 -6.70 8.76 8.01
N LEU A 249 -6.87 7.71 7.20
CA LEU A 249 -6.76 6.30 7.63
C LEU A 249 -5.38 5.70 7.36
N THR A 250 -4.50 6.44 6.69
CA THR A 250 -3.13 6.01 6.42
C THR A 250 -2.24 6.41 7.60
N PRO A 251 -1.50 5.47 8.20
CA PRO A 251 -0.62 5.80 9.31
C PRO A 251 0.48 6.77 8.88
N PRO A 252 1.02 7.55 9.84
CA PRO A 252 2.07 8.52 9.54
C PRO A 252 3.31 7.91 8.89
N GLU A 253 3.67 6.68 9.30
CA GLU A 253 4.71 5.87 8.70
C GLU A 253 4.11 4.78 7.82
N GLY A 254 4.81 4.44 6.73
CA GLY A 254 4.37 3.39 5.84
C GLY A 254 4.28 2.05 6.56
N TYR A 255 3.46 1.14 6.03
CA TYR A 255 3.25 -0.17 6.64
C TYR A 255 4.51 -1.05 6.60
N PRO A 256 4.67 -2.03 7.50
CA PRO A 256 5.88 -2.88 7.52
C PRO A 256 6.23 -3.51 6.16
N ASN A 257 5.21 -3.84 5.37
CA ASN A 257 5.29 -4.42 4.04
C ASN A 257 5.29 -3.40 2.89
N ALA A 258 5.07 -2.12 3.18
CA ALA A 258 5.12 -1.01 2.23
C ALA A 258 5.58 0.29 2.95
N PRO A 259 6.81 0.32 3.50
CA PRO A 259 7.32 1.51 4.19
C PRO A 259 7.55 2.64 3.20
N TYR A 260 7.33 3.88 3.62
CA TYR A 260 7.68 5.05 2.81
C TYR A 260 9.19 5.14 2.63
N TYR A 261 9.62 5.44 1.41
CA TYR A 261 11.03 5.71 1.15
C TYR A 261 11.47 7.04 1.75
N ASN A 262 12.62 7.03 2.41
CA ASN A 262 13.41 8.19 2.78
C ASN A 262 14.87 7.89 2.41
N THR A 263 15.61 8.88 1.92
CA THR A 263 17.04 8.66 1.69
C THR A 263 17.79 8.50 3.01
N PRO A 264 18.98 7.87 3.04
CA PRO A 264 19.80 7.80 4.25
C PRO A 264 20.08 9.18 4.87
N GLU A 265 20.26 10.20 4.03
CA GLU A 265 20.50 11.57 4.44
C GLU A 265 19.24 12.21 5.04
N GLU A 266 18.07 11.97 4.46
CA GLU A 266 16.78 12.39 5.04
C GLU A 266 16.50 11.72 6.38
N LEU A 267 16.76 10.41 6.51
CA LEU A 267 16.61 9.69 7.78
C LEU A 267 17.52 10.27 8.86
N THR A 268 18.76 10.62 8.51
CA THR A 268 19.71 11.27 9.42
C THR A 268 19.17 12.62 9.89
N ARG A 269 18.68 13.47 8.98
CA ARG A 269 18.06 14.76 9.32
C ARG A 269 16.81 14.61 10.20
N LEU A 270 15.96 13.62 9.92
CA LEU A 270 14.77 13.33 10.74
C LEU A 270 15.16 12.87 12.14
N TYR A 271 16.20 12.03 12.26
CA TYR A 271 16.72 11.58 13.54
C TYR A 271 17.32 12.74 14.35
N GLU A 272 18.18 13.55 13.75
CA GLU A 272 18.80 14.72 14.39
C GLU A 272 17.76 15.78 14.81
N ALA A 273 16.70 15.94 14.03
CA ALA A 273 15.58 16.83 14.34
C ALA A 273 14.61 16.26 15.40
N GLY A 274 14.81 15.03 15.89
CA GLY A 274 13.91 14.36 16.82
C GLY A 274 12.53 14.06 16.23
N LYS A 275 12.41 14.03 14.90
CA LYS A 275 11.15 13.77 14.17
C LYS A 275 10.94 12.30 13.82
N LEU A 276 12.01 11.50 13.87
CA LEU A 276 11.90 10.06 13.74
C LEU A 276 11.30 9.49 15.02
N ASP A 277 10.03 9.11 15.00
CA ASP A 277 9.41 8.47 16.16
C ASP A 277 10.07 7.10 16.38
N LYS A 278 10.80 6.98 17.49
CA LYS A 278 11.45 5.72 17.89
C LYS A 278 10.44 4.57 18.02
N LYS A 279 9.15 4.86 18.25
CA LYS A 279 8.07 3.87 18.30
C LYS A 279 7.55 3.46 16.92
N LEU A 280 7.71 4.29 15.90
CA LEU A 280 7.31 4.02 14.52
C LEU A 280 8.49 3.63 13.62
N ASN A 281 9.65 3.36 14.22
CA ASN A 281 10.81 2.85 13.50
C ASN A 281 10.39 1.63 12.64
N PRO A 282 10.52 1.69 11.30
CA PRO A 282 10.09 0.61 10.42
C PRO A 282 10.88 -0.70 10.64
N LEU A 283 12.01 -0.63 11.35
CA LEU A 283 12.80 -1.78 11.79
C LEU A 283 12.24 -2.46 13.05
N THR A 284 11.32 -1.84 13.79
CA THR A 284 10.65 -2.46 14.94
C THR A 284 9.76 -3.61 14.44
N PRO A 285 9.94 -4.85 14.93
CA PRO A 285 9.10 -5.98 14.54
C PRO A 285 7.62 -5.66 14.76
N VAL A 286 6.77 -6.10 13.84
CA VAL A 286 5.35 -5.70 13.77
C VAL A 286 4.63 -5.93 15.11
N MET A 287 4.91 -7.05 15.78
CA MET A 287 4.28 -7.40 17.06
C MET A 287 4.58 -6.41 18.19
N TYR A 288 5.64 -5.61 18.08
CA TYR A 288 6.03 -4.62 19.10
C TYR A 288 5.53 -3.21 18.80
N ARG A 289 4.94 -2.97 17.63
CA ARG A 289 4.40 -1.64 17.24
C ARG A 289 3.18 -1.28 18.08
N GLU A 290 2.97 0.01 18.31
CA GLU A 290 1.87 0.52 19.15
C GLU A 290 0.49 0.18 18.56
N SER A 291 0.37 0.12 17.23
CA SER A 291 -0.87 -0.24 16.52
C SER A 291 -1.20 -1.75 16.51
N PHE A 292 -0.31 -2.62 17.00
CA PHE A 292 -0.53 -4.06 16.96
C PHE A 292 -1.48 -4.52 18.09
N PRO A 293 -2.56 -5.28 17.79
CA PRO A 293 -3.57 -5.66 18.79
C PRO A 293 -2.96 -6.38 20.01
N GLU A 294 -3.31 -5.93 21.22
CA GLU A 294 -2.73 -6.45 22.47
C GLU A 294 -3.10 -7.91 22.75
N ASP A 295 -4.36 -8.28 22.48
CA ASP A 295 -4.86 -9.66 22.64
C ASP A 295 -4.05 -10.66 21.81
N LEU A 296 -3.61 -10.18 20.65
CA LEU A 296 -2.90 -10.95 19.68
C LEU A 296 -1.41 -11.05 19.99
N ARG A 297 -0.83 -9.95 20.49
CA ARG A 297 0.54 -9.95 21.05
C ARG A 297 0.65 -10.98 22.17
N ALA A 298 -0.34 -11.02 23.07
CA ALA A 298 -0.38 -11.98 24.17
C ALA A 298 -0.40 -13.44 23.67
N LYS A 299 -1.20 -13.74 22.64
CA LYS A 299 -1.25 -15.07 22.03
C LYS A 299 0.10 -15.49 21.41
N ILE A 300 0.74 -14.58 20.66
CA ILE A 300 2.05 -14.84 20.04
C ILE A 300 3.12 -15.10 21.11
N LEU A 301 3.19 -14.26 22.14
CA LEU A 301 4.17 -14.40 23.23
C LEU A 301 3.93 -15.68 24.05
N SER A 302 2.67 -16.06 24.28
CA SER A 302 2.34 -17.32 24.96
C SER A 302 2.82 -18.53 24.16
N TYR A 303 2.56 -18.55 22.85
CA TYR A 303 3.01 -19.62 21.96
C TYR A 303 4.54 -19.70 21.91
N ALA A 304 5.23 -18.57 21.76
CA ALA A 304 6.69 -18.53 21.75
C ALA A 304 7.28 -19.09 23.05
N LYS A 305 6.68 -18.75 24.21
CA LYS A 305 7.08 -19.27 25.51
C LYS A 305 6.84 -20.78 25.64
N GLU A 306 5.68 -21.27 25.20
CA GLU A 306 5.35 -22.71 25.21
C GLU A 306 6.32 -23.53 24.37
N HIS A 307 6.76 -22.98 23.24
CA HIS A 307 7.64 -23.66 22.28
C HIS A 307 9.12 -23.27 22.38
N ASN A 308 9.54 -22.53 23.41
CA ASN A 308 10.92 -22.05 23.58
C ASN A 308 11.51 -21.32 22.35
N ILE A 309 10.67 -20.60 21.61
CA ILE A 309 11.09 -19.77 20.47
C ILE A 309 11.66 -18.47 21.04
N LYS A 310 12.90 -18.13 20.69
CA LYS A 310 13.63 -16.99 21.27
C LYS A 310 13.71 -15.76 20.37
N ASP A 311 13.33 -15.85 19.10
CA ASP A 311 13.35 -14.74 18.14
C ASP A 311 12.14 -14.85 17.20
#